data_AF-P71489-F1
#
_entry.id   AF-P71489-F1
#
_cell.length_a   1.000
_cell.length_b   1.000
_cell.length_c   1.000
_cell.angle_alpha   90.00
_cell.angle_beta   90.00
_cell.angle_gamma   90.00
#
_symmetry.space_group_name_H-M   'P 1'
#
loop_
_entity.id
_entity.type
_entity.pdbx_description
1 polymer ?
#
loop_
_entity_poly.entity_id
_entity_poly.type
_entity_poly.pdbx_seq_one_letter_code
_entity_poly.pdbx_strand_id
1 'polypeptide(L)'
;MKYNNKFKSLALISVAAGLFFANPLQAATAISGTFFDKNNTSADMTVRAYSWYNLSMGYLGWTHHSNWGFVKLKKGKPVTIALTTEVSGLHPSITVWYRAGAKNPKTLPYMNGHAYKQFGDIYEPNAEATDAENNPVKVGNIIMKFITNGFDRDGMGDALPAEYDQSQLYRVMDGVPGKLAITFTPPENGWYQFVVGAINPDIDSTAYGSGPGSGAGPATAHTVHVEVSIP
;
A
#
# COMPACT_ATOMS: atom_id res chain seq x y z
N MET A 1 35.54 -3.63 74.49
CA MET A 1 34.34 -4.18 73.82
C MET A 1 34.73 -4.57 72.40
N LYS A 2 34.65 -5.87 72.09
CA LYS A 2 34.83 -6.45 70.74
C LYS A 2 33.53 -6.27 69.96
N TYR A 3 33.59 -5.87 68.69
CA TYR A 3 32.59 -6.27 67.71
C TYR A 3 33.24 -6.61 66.37
N ASN A 4 32.89 -7.81 65.90
CA ASN A 4 33.51 -8.58 64.84
C ASN A 4 33.05 -8.15 63.44
N ASN A 5 34.01 -8.23 62.50
CA ASN A 5 33.80 -8.42 61.06
C ASN A 5 32.74 -9.48 60.76
N LYS A 6 31.82 -9.19 59.81
CA LYS A 6 31.35 -10.14 58.79
C LYS A 6 30.93 -9.39 57.51
N PHE A 7 31.86 -9.22 56.58
CA PHE A 7 31.54 -9.03 55.17
C PHE A 7 30.78 -10.28 54.68
N LYS A 8 29.55 -10.09 54.18
CA LYS A 8 28.84 -11.10 53.41
C LYS A 8 28.74 -10.60 51.97
N SER A 9 29.59 -11.15 51.12
CA SER A 9 29.51 -11.06 49.67
C SER A 9 28.24 -11.77 49.18
N LEU A 10 27.26 -10.99 48.68
CA LEU A 10 26.21 -11.54 47.84
C LEU A 10 26.74 -11.63 46.41
N ALA A 11 26.92 -12.85 45.92
CA ALA A 11 27.14 -13.13 44.51
C ALA A 11 25.84 -12.87 43.74
N LEU A 12 25.84 -11.83 42.90
CA LEU A 12 24.76 -11.56 41.96
C LEU A 12 24.95 -12.48 40.74
N ILE A 13 24.27 -13.62 40.72
CA ILE A 13 24.20 -14.47 39.52
C ILE A 13 23.26 -13.78 38.53
N SER A 14 23.84 -13.07 37.56
CA SER A 14 23.11 -12.46 36.45
C SER A 14 22.89 -13.55 35.40
N VAL A 15 21.75 -14.23 35.41
CA VAL A 15 21.33 -15.06 34.28
C VAL A 15 20.91 -14.10 33.16
N ALA A 16 21.86 -13.78 32.27
CA ALA A 16 21.55 -13.13 31.01
C ALA A 16 20.79 -14.13 30.15
N ALA A 17 19.46 -14.13 30.25
CA ALA A 17 18.61 -14.70 29.23
C ALA A 17 18.86 -13.89 27.96
N GLY A 18 19.72 -14.40 27.08
CA GLY A 18 19.90 -13.89 25.74
C GLY A 18 18.57 -14.02 25.00
N LEU A 19 17.79 -12.95 25.02
CA LEU A 19 16.73 -12.73 24.06
C LEU A 19 17.41 -12.76 22.68
N PHE A 20 17.25 -13.87 21.97
CA PHE A 20 17.46 -13.92 20.54
C PHE A 20 16.44 -12.97 19.92
N PHE A 21 16.82 -11.70 19.76
CA PHE A 21 16.18 -10.83 18.79
C PHE A 21 16.51 -11.41 17.41
N ALA A 22 15.63 -12.26 16.88
CA ALA A 22 15.59 -12.49 15.44
C ALA A 22 15.34 -11.10 14.83
N ASN A 23 16.35 -10.51 14.20
CA ASN A 23 16.23 -9.22 13.54
C ASN A 23 15.07 -9.31 12.52
N PRO A 24 13.95 -8.58 12.69
CA PRO A 24 12.85 -8.59 11.73
C PRO A 24 13.16 -7.64 10.55
N LEU A 25 14.41 -7.57 10.12
CA LEU A 25 14.89 -6.56 9.19
C LEU A 25 15.09 -7.23 7.83
N GLN A 26 14.21 -6.92 6.86
CA GLN A 26 14.21 -7.31 5.43
C GLN A 26 13.04 -8.19 4.93
N ALA A 27 11.96 -8.32 5.68
CA ALA A 27 10.81 -9.13 5.26
C ALA A 27 9.88 -8.37 4.29
N ALA A 28 10.14 -8.48 2.99
CA ALA A 28 9.14 -8.22 1.98
C ALA A 28 8.02 -9.27 2.03
N THR A 29 6.85 -8.89 1.54
CA THR A 29 5.65 -9.73 1.51
C THR A 29 5.16 -9.90 0.09
N ALA A 30 4.77 -11.12 -0.28
CA ALA A 30 4.19 -11.41 -1.58
C ALA A 30 2.80 -10.74 -1.71
N ILE A 31 2.49 -10.28 -2.92
CA ILE A 31 1.21 -9.66 -3.28
C ILE A 31 0.65 -10.31 -4.55
N SER A 32 -0.67 -10.39 -4.65
CA SER A 32 -1.31 -10.73 -5.93
C SER A 32 -1.26 -9.52 -6.85
N GLY A 33 -0.84 -9.70 -8.09
CA GLY A 33 -0.61 -8.62 -9.05
C GLY A 33 -1.33 -8.83 -10.37
N THR A 34 -2.04 -7.82 -10.83
CA THR A 34 -2.64 -7.76 -12.16
C THR A 34 -1.67 -7.10 -13.14
N PHE A 35 -1.36 -7.76 -14.25
CA PHE A 35 -0.43 -7.26 -15.26
C PHE A 35 -1.19 -6.63 -16.43
N PHE A 36 -0.79 -5.41 -16.79
CA PHE A 36 -1.36 -4.64 -17.89
C PHE A 36 -0.35 -4.51 -19.02
N ASP A 37 -0.85 -4.57 -20.25
CA ASP A 37 -0.11 -4.29 -21.47
C ASP A 37 -1.05 -3.69 -22.53
N LYS A 38 -0.52 -3.40 -23.72
CA LYS A 38 -1.27 -2.77 -24.82
C LYS A 38 -2.48 -3.58 -25.32
N ASN A 39 -2.54 -4.87 -25.02
CA ASN A 39 -3.63 -5.77 -25.39
C ASN A 39 -4.52 -6.12 -24.19
N ASN A 40 -4.03 -5.88 -22.96
CA ASN A 40 -4.71 -6.12 -21.70
C ASN A 40 -4.70 -4.80 -20.90
N THR A 41 -5.50 -3.84 -21.34
CA THR A 41 -5.51 -2.48 -20.78
C THR A 41 -6.50 -2.31 -19.63
N SER A 42 -7.40 -3.26 -19.40
CA SER A 42 -8.43 -3.16 -18.38
C SER A 42 -8.54 -4.41 -17.51
N ALA A 43 -8.92 -4.24 -16.24
CA ALA A 43 -9.22 -5.34 -15.33
C ALA A 43 -10.14 -4.88 -14.20
N ASP A 44 -10.91 -5.82 -13.65
CA ASP A 44 -11.65 -5.59 -12.41
C ASP A 44 -10.76 -5.97 -11.22
N MET A 45 -10.57 -5.02 -10.32
CA MET A 45 -9.86 -5.22 -9.06
C MET A 45 -10.84 -5.19 -7.90
N THR A 46 -10.68 -6.11 -6.95
CA THR A 46 -11.47 -6.10 -5.71
C THR A 46 -10.66 -5.50 -4.56
N VAL A 47 -11.25 -4.56 -3.82
CA VAL A 47 -10.61 -3.81 -2.74
C VAL A 47 -11.55 -3.67 -1.54
N ARG A 48 -11.01 -3.45 -0.32
CA ARG A 48 -11.85 -3.04 0.82
C ARG A 48 -12.08 -1.54 0.84
N ALA A 49 -13.18 -1.08 1.44
CA ALA A 49 -13.60 0.33 1.42
C ALA A 49 -12.63 1.31 2.11
N TYR A 50 -11.80 0.82 3.04
CA TYR A 50 -10.76 1.60 3.73
C TYR A 50 -9.34 1.15 3.38
N SER A 51 -9.19 0.31 2.35
CA SER A 51 -7.93 -0.39 2.03
C SER A 51 -6.75 0.53 1.77
N TRP A 52 -6.99 1.71 1.19
CA TRP A 52 -5.94 2.66 0.87
C TRP A 52 -5.65 3.65 2.00
N TYR A 53 -6.56 3.76 2.96
CA TYR A 53 -6.46 4.70 4.07
C TYR A 53 -7.19 4.16 5.30
N ASN A 54 -6.45 3.46 6.16
CA ASN A 54 -7.01 2.96 7.42
C ASN A 54 -7.09 4.12 8.43
N LEU A 55 -8.12 4.14 9.27
CA LEU A 55 -8.23 5.10 10.38
C LEU A 55 -7.41 4.68 11.61
N SER A 56 -6.38 3.87 11.39
CA SER A 56 -5.41 3.41 12.38
C SER A 56 -4.04 3.25 11.70
N MET A 57 -3.05 2.71 12.42
CA MET A 57 -1.70 2.46 11.89
C MET A 57 -0.98 3.72 11.36
N GLY A 58 -1.33 4.91 11.82
CA GLY A 58 -0.75 6.17 11.30
C GLY A 58 -1.31 6.57 9.92
N TYR A 59 -2.53 6.14 9.63
CA TYR A 59 -3.25 6.46 8.40
C TYR A 59 -2.59 5.91 7.14
N LEU A 60 -2.17 4.64 7.23
CA LEU A 60 -1.54 3.90 6.14
C LEU A 60 -2.58 3.11 5.34
N GLY A 61 -2.25 2.80 4.09
CA GLY A 61 -2.96 1.78 3.34
C GLY A 61 -2.52 0.38 3.79
N TRP A 62 -3.40 -0.60 3.64
CA TRP A 62 -3.15 -2.01 3.95
C TRP A 62 -2.89 -2.78 2.67
N THR A 63 -1.68 -3.32 2.52
CA THR A 63 -1.15 -3.94 1.30
C THR A 63 -2.08 -5.02 0.73
N HIS A 64 -2.55 -5.94 1.57
CA HIS A 64 -3.39 -7.08 1.19
C HIS A 64 -4.90 -6.85 1.23
N HIS A 65 -5.35 -5.67 1.67
CA HIS A 65 -6.76 -5.25 1.51
C HIS A 65 -6.97 -4.42 0.24
N SER A 66 -5.87 -3.96 -0.33
CA SER A 66 -5.78 -3.27 -1.61
C SER A 66 -5.50 -4.29 -2.72
N ASN A 67 -5.49 -3.83 -3.97
CA ASN A 67 -5.11 -4.65 -5.12
C ASN A 67 -3.96 -3.99 -5.89
N TRP A 68 -3.10 -4.79 -6.52
CA TRP A 68 -1.86 -4.29 -7.11
C TRP A 68 -1.84 -4.50 -8.62
N GLY A 69 -1.40 -3.46 -9.33
CA GLY A 69 -1.24 -3.46 -10.77
C GLY A 69 0.20 -3.23 -11.21
N PHE A 70 0.56 -3.84 -12.33
CA PHE A 70 1.90 -3.77 -12.91
C PHE A 70 1.81 -3.46 -14.40
N VAL A 71 2.49 -2.41 -14.85
CA VAL A 71 2.53 -2.04 -16.27
C VAL A 71 3.95 -1.64 -16.66
N LYS A 72 4.41 -2.09 -17.82
CA LYS A 72 5.73 -1.72 -18.34
C LYS A 72 5.60 -0.57 -19.33
N LEU A 73 6.19 0.58 -19.00
CA LEU A 73 5.99 1.82 -19.76
C LEU A 73 7.30 2.33 -20.38
N LYS A 74 7.13 3.19 -21.38
CA LYS A 74 8.20 3.93 -22.04
C LYS A 74 8.22 5.37 -21.55
N LYS A 75 9.43 5.91 -21.38
CA LYS A 75 9.68 7.30 -20.98
C LYS A 75 9.01 8.27 -21.94
N GLY A 76 8.43 9.34 -21.40
CA GLY A 76 8.17 10.58 -22.13
C GLY A 76 6.81 10.70 -22.83
N LYS A 77 5.94 9.68 -22.80
CA LYS A 77 4.55 9.81 -23.25
C LYS A 77 3.58 9.71 -22.06
N PRO A 78 2.58 10.59 -21.94
CA PRO A 78 1.59 10.51 -20.87
C PRO A 78 0.84 9.18 -20.85
N VAL A 79 0.55 8.71 -19.65
CA VAL A 79 -0.26 7.53 -19.35
C VAL A 79 -1.36 7.96 -18.41
N THR A 80 -2.58 7.49 -18.67
CA THR A 80 -3.74 7.72 -17.82
C THR A 80 -4.20 6.40 -17.23
N ILE A 81 -4.47 6.39 -15.93
CA ILE A 81 -5.15 5.28 -15.25
C ILE A 81 -6.49 5.81 -14.77
N ALA A 82 -7.57 5.22 -15.26
CA ALA A 82 -8.93 5.51 -14.87
C ALA A 82 -9.46 4.39 -13.96
N LEU A 83 -10.15 4.78 -12.89
CA LEU A 83 -10.83 3.90 -11.97
C LEU A 83 -12.32 4.25 -11.98
N THR A 84 -13.17 3.23 -11.99
CA THR A 84 -14.61 3.41 -11.85
C THR A 84 -15.21 2.32 -10.97
N THR A 85 -16.20 2.66 -10.17
CA THR A 85 -16.99 1.69 -9.40
C THR A 85 -18.48 2.00 -9.49
N GLU A 86 -19.30 0.96 -9.44
CA GLU A 86 -20.76 1.08 -9.32
C GLU A 86 -21.21 0.94 -7.86
N VAL A 87 -20.28 0.72 -6.92
CA VAL A 87 -20.60 0.50 -5.51
C VAL A 87 -20.94 1.83 -4.86
N SER A 88 -22.18 1.97 -4.40
CA SER A 88 -22.66 3.17 -3.72
C SER A 88 -21.76 3.56 -2.53
N GLY A 89 -21.31 4.82 -2.55
CA GLY A 89 -20.47 5.43 -1.52
C GLY A 89 -19.03 4.95 -1.47
N LEU A 90 -18.57 4.17 -2.47
CA LEU A 90 -17.16 3.80 -2.59
C LEU A 90 -16.42 4.87 -3.39
N HIS A 91 -15.28 5.31 -2.86
CA HIS A 91 -14.41 6.27 -3.54
C HIS A 91 -13.06 5.62 -3.89
N PRO A 92 -12.84 5.28 -5.17
CA PRO A 92 -11.59 4.67 -5.61
C PRO A 92 -10.38 5.56 -5.38
N SER A 93 -9.24 4.94 -5.12
CA SER A 93 -7.96 5.62 -4.93
C SER A 93 -6.81 4.82 -5.51
N ILE A 94 -5.72 5.51 -5.83
CA ILE A 94 -4.53 4.92 -6.43
C ILE A 94 -3.26 5.63 -5.99
N THR A 95 -2.18 4.84 -5.83
CA THR A 95 -0.81 5.37 -5.81
C THR A 95 0.02 4.64 -6.86
N VAL A 96 0.84 5.40 -7.60
CA VAL A 96 1.75 4.89 -8.63
C VAL A 96 3.19 5.13 -8.22
N TRP A 97 4.01 4.10 -8.36
CA TRP A 97 5.46 4.19 -8.23
C TRP A 97 6.18 3.62 -9.46
N TYR A 98 7.36 4.14 -9.74
CA TYR A 98 8.33 3.50 -10.61
C TYR A 98 9.13 2.46 -9.83
N ARG A 99 9.05 1.18 -10.24
CA ARG A 99 9.75 0.05 -9.63
C ARG A 99 11.16 -0.06 -10.24
N ALA A 100 12.08 0.73 -9.71
CA ALA A 100 13.41 0.89 -10.27
C ALA A 100 14.25 -0.39 -10.15
N GLY A 101 15.04 -0.67 -11.20
CA GLY A 101 15.96 -1.81 -11.25
C GLY A 101 15.30 -3.18 -11.50
N ALA A 102 13.99 -3.31 -11.32
CA ALA A 102 13.27 -4.55 -11.61
C ALA A 102 13.25 -4.84 -13.13
N LYS A 103 13.73 -6.02 -13.52
CA LYS A 103 13.73 -6.47 -14.92
C LYS A 103 12.90 -7.75 -15.10
N ASN A 104 13.06 -8.70 -14.17
CA ASN A 104 12.36 -9.98 -14.17
C ASN A 104 10.94 -9.81 -13.60
N PRO A 105 9.88 -10.17 -14.34
CA PRO A 105 8.51 -10.09 -13.82
C PRO A 105 8.29 -10.89 -12.53
N LYS A 106 9.05 -11.96 -12.31
CA LYS A 106 8.95 -12.79 -11.08
C LYS A 106 9.35 -12.05 -9.80
N THR A 107 10.11 -10.96 -9.89
CA THR A 107 10.54 -10.17 -8.70
C THR A 107 9.61 -8.98 -8.44
N LEU A 108 8.59 -8.77 -9.26
CA LEU A 108 7.65 -7.65 -9.13
C LEU A 108 6.57 -7.84 -8.05
N PRO A 109 5.93 -9.02 -7.87
CA PRO A 109 4.78 -9.18 -6.99
C PRO A 109 5.17 -9.29 -5.51
N TYR A 110 5.99 -8.34 -5.05
CA TYR A 110 6.44 -8.21 -3.67
C TYR A 110 6.38 -6.74 -3.25
N MET A 111 5.97 -6.51 -2.01
CA MET A 111 5.98 -5.22 -1.30
C MET A 111 6.91 -5.27 -0.11
N ASN A 112 7.40 -4.12 0.36
CA ASN A 112 8.30 -4.07 1.51
C ASN A 112 7.60 -4.39 2.85
N GLY A 113 6.27 -4.43 2.88
CA GLY A 113 5.52 -4.76 4.09
C GLY A 113 4.01 -4.80 3.91
N HIS A 114 3.30 -5.01 5.02
CA HIS A 114 1.83 -5.14 5.06
C HIS A 114 1.08 -3.80 5.06
N ALA A 115 1.79 -2.69 5.21
CA ALA A 115 1.23 -1.35 5.16
C ALA A 115 2.08 -0.46 4.27
N TYR A 116 1.46 0.56 3.66
CA TYR A 116 2.15 1.51 2.79
C TYR A 116 1.66 2.94 3.06
N LYS A 117 2.56 3.90 2.90
CA LYS A 117 2.17 5.31 2.79
C LYS A 117 1.68 5.57 1.37
N GLN A 118 0.65 6.39 1.24
CA GLN A 118 -0.01 6.70 -0.03
C GLN A 118 0.86 7.59 -0.95
N PHE A 119 1.96 8.11 -0.42
CA PHE A 119 2.94 8.94 -1.09
C PHE A 119 4.33 8.68 -0.51
N GLY A 120 5.35 9.19 -1.20
CA GLY A 120 6.75 9.02 -0.82
C GLY A 120 7.37 7.74 -1.38
N ASP A 121 8.69 7.73 -1.36
CA ASP A 121 9.50 6.64 -1.90
C ASP A 121 9.58 5.47 -0.90
N ILE A 122 9.70 4.26 -1.44
CA ILE A 122 9.94 3.04 -0.65
C ILE A 122 11.31 2.50 -1.03
N TYR A 123 12.08 2.12 -0.01
CA TYR A 123 13.38 1.49 -0.17
C TYR A 123 13.54 0.33 0.81
N GLU A 124 13.66 -0.88 0.28
CA GLU A 124 14.01 -2.10 1.02
C GLU A 124 15.26 -2.73 0.37
N PRO A 125 16.45 -2.56 0.96
CA PRO A 125 17.67 -3.15 0.43
C PRO A 125 17.68 -4.67 0.64
N ASN A 126 18.16 -5.41 -0.36
CA ASN A 126 18.33 -6.87 -0.30
C ASN A 126 17.09 -7.61 0.22
N ALA A 127 15.90 -7.15 -0.17
CA ALA A 127 14.66 -7.66 0.37
C ALA A 127 14.52 -9.19 0.17
N GLU A 128 13.99 -9.83 1.20
CA GLU A 128 13.72 -11.26 1.25
C GLU A 128 12.24 -11.48 1.50
N ALA A 129 11.67 -12.51 0.91
CA ALA A 129 10.26 -12.85 1.10
C ALA A 129 10.11 -14.37 1.18
N THR A 130 8.86 -14.80 1.36
CA THR A 130 8.46 -16.19 1.18
C THR A 130 7.72 -16.32 -0.13
N ASP A 131 8.07 -17.30 -0.97
CA ASP A 131 7.38 -17.60 -2.22
C ASP A 131 6.08 -18.41 -1.99
N ALA A 132 5.41 -18.78 -3.09
CA ALA A 132 4.14 -19.50 -3.03
C ALA A 132 4.30 -20.94 -2.48
N GLU A 133 5.50 -21.50 -2.61
CA GLU A 133 5.88 -22.81 -2.10
C GLU A 133 6.45 -22.77 -0.67
N ASN A 134 6.29 -21.62 0.01
CA ASN A 134 6.75 -21.38 1.38
C ASN A 134 8.28 -21.42 1.55
N ASN A 135 9.04 -21.17 0.48
CA ASN A 135 10.50 -21.09 0.52
C ASN A 135 10.98 -19.63 0.64
N PRO A 136 12.09 -19.38 1.35
CA PRO A 136 12.75 -18.08 1.33
C PRO A 136 13.23 -17.72 -0.08
N VAL A 137 12.90 -16.53 -0.55
CA VAL A 137 13.31 -16.00 -1.85
C VAL A 137 13.99 -14.65 -1.69
N LYS A 138 15.11 -14.45 -2.42
CA LYS A 138 15.75 -13.14 -2.54
C LYS A 138 15.02 -12.34 -3.63
N VAL A 139 14.31 -11.29 -3.23
CA VAL A 139 13.62 -10.38 -4.15
C VAL A 139 14.61 -9.37 -4.74
N GLY A 140 15.69 -9.07 -4.02
CA GLY A 140 16.64 -8.00 -4.34
C GLY A 140 16.14 -6.64 -3.83
N ASN A 141 16.73 -5.55 -4.29
CA ASN A 141 16.32 -4.22 -3.83
C ASN A 141 14.89 -3.90 -4.30
N ILE A 142 14.00 -3.57 -3.37
CA ILE A 142 12.72 -2.94 -3.67
C ILE A 142 12.94 -1.43 -3.63
N ILE A 143 12.94 -0.81 -4.78
CA ILE A 143 13.06 0.64 -4.93
C ILE A 143 11.81 1.12 -5.67
N MET A 144 10.91 1.81 -4.97
CA MET A 144 9.69 2.34 -5.54
C MET A 144 9.70 3.86 -5.41
N LYS A 145 9.97 4.55 -6.52
CA LYS A 145 9.98 6.01 -6.57
C LYS A 145 8.57 6.52 -6.82
N PHE A 146 8.05 7.36 -5.95
CA PHE A 146 6.71 7.91 -6.07
C PHE A 146 6.55 8.68 -7.38
N ILE A 147 5.43 8.45 -8.07
CA ILE A 147 5.10 9.13 -9.33
C ILE A 147 3.92 10.07 -9.14
N THR A 148 2.79 9.52 -8.69
CA THR A 148 1.58 10.30 -8.39
C THR A 148 0.64 9.46 -7.53
N ASN A 149 -0.34 10.10 -6.93
CA ASN A 149 -1.51 9.44 -6.38
C ASN A 149 -2.78 10.21 -6.73
N GLY A 150 -3.91 9.71 -6.25
CA GLY A 150 -5.18 10.41 -6.28
C GLY A 150 -6.25 9.58 -5.60
N PHE A 151 -7.28 10.25 -5.12
CA PHE A 151 -8.53 9.61 -4.76
C PHE A 151 -9.72 10.45 -5.22
N ASP A 152 -10.80 9.76 -5.55
CA ASP A 152 -12.10 10.36 -5.83
C ASP A 152 -12.59 11.11 -4.59
N ARG A 153 -12.74 12.44 -4.67
CA ARG A 153 -13.26 13.26 -3.58
C ARG A 153 -14.75 13.60 -3.78
N ASP A 154 -15.26 13.40 -4.98
CA ASP A 154 -16.64 13.75 -5.32
C ASP A 154 -17.62 12.96 -4.45
N GLY A 155 -18.66 13.63 -3.94
CA GLY A 155 -19.67 13.00 -3.07
C GLY A 155 -19.35 13.03 -1.57
N MET A 156 -18.09 13.18 -1.15
CA MET A 156 -17.72 13.17 0.29
C MET A 156 -18.04 14.48 1.04
N GLY A 157 -19.15 15.16 0.75
CA GLY A 157 -19.60 16.40 1.40
C GLY A 157 -18.73 17.64 1.11
N ASP A 158 -18.94 18.74 1.83
CA ASP A 158 -18.20 20.01 1.62
C ASP A 158 -16.79 19.98 2.24
N ALA A 159 -16.65 19.33 3.39
CA ALA A 159 -15.41 19.21 4.14
C ALA A 159 -15.11 17.75 4.48
N LEU A 160 -13.83 17.38 4.38
CA LEU A 160 -13.36 16.08 4.85
C LEU A 160 -12.98 16.15 6.35
N PRO A 161 -13.10 15.03 7.08
CA PRO A 161 -12.55 14.92 8.43
C PRO A 161 -11.05 15.25 8.50
N ALA A 162 -10.59 15.72 9.66
CA ALA A 162 -9.23 16.23 9.86
C ALA A 162 -8.15 15.17 9.69
N GLU A 163 -8.47 13.88 9.91
CA GLU A 163 -7.58 12.78 9.64
C GLU A 163 -7.08 12.77 8.19
N TYR A 164 -7.85 13.30 7.22
CA TYR A 164 -7.48 13.37 5.79
C TYR A 164 -6.69 14.64 5.42
N ASP A 165 -6.27 15.45 6.40
CA ASP A 165 -5.52 16.69 6.17
C ASP A 165 -4.03 16.43 5.93
N GLN A 166 -3.74 15.78 4.81
CA GLN A 166 -2.39 15.51 4.33
C GLN A 166 -2.24 16.07 2.90
N SER A 167 -1.38 17.07 2.73
CA SER A 167 -1.24 17.80 1.45
C SER A 167 -0.79 16.93 0.28
N GLN A 168 -0.09 15.83 0.54
CA GLN A 168 0.35 14.87 -0.48
C GLN A 168 -0.67 13.76 -0.76
N LEU A 169 -1.85 13.81 -0.13
CA LEU A 169 -2.99 12.95 -0.42
C LEU A 169 -3.89 13.68 -1.44
N TYR A 170 -3.67 13.45 -2.74
CA TYR A 170 -4.30 14.26 -3.76
C TYR A 170 -5.80 14.01 -3.86
N ARG A 171 -6.57 15.02 -3.47
CA ARG A 171 -8.03 15.10 -3.60
C ARG A 171 -8.35 15.47 -5.04
N VAL A 172 -8.96 14.56 -5.80
CA VAL A 172 -9.32 14.79 -7.20
C VAL A 172 -10.83 14.92 -7.30
N MET A 173 -11.30 15.96 -8.00
CA MET A 173 -12.71 16.17 -8.31
C MET A 173 -12.86 16.25 -9.83
N ASP A 174 -13.68 15.37 -10.39
CA ASP A 174 -14.13 15.41 -11.78
C ASP A 174 -15.66 15.61 -11.91
N GLY A 175 -16.35 15.72 -10.76
CA GLY A 175 -17.79 15.93 -10.65
C GLY A 175 -18.61 14.64 -10.66
N VAL A 176 -17.97 13.46 -10.62
CA VAL A 176 -18.65 12.16 -10.68
C VAL A 176 -18.17 11.23 -9.55
N PRO A 177 -18.95 11.09 -8.46
CA PRO A 177 -18.65 10.12 -7.41
C PRO A 177 -18.47 8.71 -7.95
N GLY A 178 -17.48 7.98 -7.43
CA GLY A 178 -17.10 6.64 -7.85
C GLY A 178 -16.15 6.62 -9.05
N LYS A 179 -15.64 7.76 -9.52
CA LYS A 179 -14.69 7.86 -10.64
C LYS A 179 -13.42 8.61 -10.26
N LEU A 180 -12.31 8.16 -10.82
CA LEU A 180 -11.03 8.81 -10.67
C LEU A 180 -10.21 8.64 -11.96
N ALA A 181 -9.52 9.69 -12.39
CA ALA A 181 -8.47 9.59 -13.39
C ALA A 181 -7.19 10.25 -12.89
N ILE A 182 -6.08 9.53 -12.98
CA ILE A 182 -4.73 10.10 -12.76
C ILE A 182 -3.93 10.03 -14.05
N THR A 183 -3.11 11.04 -14.30
CA THR A 183 -2.22 11.08 -15.47
C THR A 183 -0.80 11.37 -15.03
N PHE A 184 0.16 10.65 -15.61
CA PHE A 184 1.58 10.90 -15.39
C PHE A 184 2.38 10.64 -16.66
N THR A 185 3.52 11.30 -16.80
CA THR A 185 4.49 10.99 -17.85
C THR A 185 5.63 10.19 -17.23
N PRO A 186 5.83 8.91 -17.62
CA PRO A 186 6.93 8.07 -17.16
C PRO A 186 8.28 8.80 -17.25
N PRO A 187 8.98 9.08 -16.12
CA PRO A 187 10.29 9.71 -16.15
C PRO A 187 11.39 8.75 -16.63
N GLU A 188 11.17 7.44 -16.46
CA GLU A 188 12.11 6.37 -16.79
C GLU A 188 11.41 5.24 -17.56
N ASN A 189 12.17 4.51 -18.38
CA ASN A 189 11.68 3.25 -18.96
C ASN A 189 11.67 2.16 -17.87
N GLY A 190 10.63 1.32 -17.85
CA GLY A 190 10.61 0.15 -16.98
C GLY A 190 9.24 -0.16 -16.40
N TRP A 191 9.23 -0.84 -15.26
CA TRP A 191 8.02 -1.25 -14.57
C TRP A 191 7.49 -0.15 -13.68
N TYR A 192 6.19 0.09 -13.79
CA TYR A 192 5.41 0.91 -12.90
C TYR A 192 4.50 -0.02 -12.12
N GLN A 193 4.56 0.11 -10.81
CA GLN A 193 3.76 -0.65 -9.86
C GLN A 193 2.81 0.33 -9.19
N PHE A 194 1.53 -0.01 -9.19
CA PHE A 194 0.50 0.81 -8.58
C PHE A 194 -0.38 -0.02 -7.66
N VAL A 195 -0.96 0.65 -6.67
CA VAL A 195 -1.93 0.06 -5.75
C VAL A 195 -3.25 0.76 -5.94
N VAL A 196 -4.32 -0.02 -6.11
CA VAL A 196 -5.70 0.44 -6.13
C VAL A 196 -6.34 0.08 -4.80
N GLY A 197 -7.06 1.03 -4.23
CA GLY A 197 -7.87 0.81 -3.04
C GLY A 197 -9.07 1.74 -3.02
N ALA A 198 -9.60 1.96 -1.83
CA ALA A 198 -10.64 2.94 -1.58
C ALA A 198 -10.40 3.65 -0.24
N ILE A 199 -11.08 4.79 -0.08
CA ILE A 199 -10.90 5.71 1.03
C ILE A 199 -12.23 6.35 1.42
N ASN A 200 -12.43 6.59 2.72
CA ASN A 200 -13.51 7.39 3.27
C ASN A 200 -14.90 7.12 2.65
N PRO A 201 -15.42 5.88 2.73
CA PRO A 201 -16.72 5.59 2.14
C PRO A 201 -17.83 6.41 2.81
N ASP A 202 -18.83 6.81 2.02
CA ASP A 202 -19.95 7.61 2.50
C ASP A 202 -20.69 6.91 3.65
N ILE A 203 -20.99 7.62 4.72
CA ILE A 203 -21.76 7.08 5.86
C ILE A 203 -23.11 6.54 5.37
N ASP A 204 -23.54 5.40 5.94
CA ASP A 204 -24.78 4.69 5.59
C ASP A 204 -24.85 4.16 4.15
N SER A 205 -23.72 4.10 3.44
CA SER A 205 -23.62 3.51 2.10
C SER A 205 -23.31 2.00 2.09
N THR A 206 -23.44 1.38 0.92
CA THR A 206 -23.00 -0.01 0.68
C THR A 206 -21.52 -0.21 0.99
N ALA A 207 -20.68 0.75 0.62
CA ALA A 207 -19.24 0.69 0.87
C ALA A 207 -18.89 0.85 2.35
N TYR A 208 -19.65 1.66 3.10
CA TYR A 208 -19.41 1.88 4.52
C TYR A 208 -19.65 0.61 5.33
N GLY A 209 -20.72 -0.14 5.00
CA GLY A 209 -21.04 -1.41 5.65
C GLY A 209 -21.15 -1.25 7.18
N SER A 210 -20.32 -1.97 7.93
CA SER A 210 -20.26 -1.88 9.40
C SER A 210 -19.42 -0.70 9.94
N GLY A 211 -18.97 0.21 9.07
CA GLY A 211 -18.10 1.33 9.42
C GLY A 211 -16.64 0.94 9.64
N PRO A 212 -15.81 1.85 10.18
CA PRO A 212 -14.35 1.70 10.20
C PRO A 212 -13.83 0.62 11.16
N GLY A 213 -14.64 0.17 12.12
CA GLY A 213 -14.20 -0.75 13.17
C GLY A 213 -13.01 -0.17 13.96
N SER A 214 -11.92 -0.94 14.08
CA SER A 214 -10.65 -0.47 14.66
C SER A 214 -9.74 0.26 13.65
N GLY A 215 -10.25 0.57 12.46
CA GLY A 215 -9.60 1.43 11.46
C GLY A 215 -9.49 0.80 10.06
N ALA A 216 -9.55 -0.52 9.93
CA ALA A 216 -9.39 -1.22 8.64
C ALA A 216 -10.71 -1.40 7.86
N GLY A 217 -11.85 -1.04 8.46
CA GLY A 217 -13.17 -1.18 7.85
C GLY A 217 -13.69 -2.62 7.72
N PRO A 218 -14.81 -2.80 7.02
CA PRO A 218 -15.40 -4.12 6.77
C PRO A 218 -14.48 -5.02 5.93
N ALA A 219 -14.63 -6.35 6.07
CA ALA A 219 -13.87 -7.30 5.26
C ALA A 219 -14.37 -7.45 3.82
N THR A 220 -15.51 -6.86 3.49
CA THR A 220 -16.15 -6.90 2.18
C THR A 220 -15.22 -6.40 1.08
N ALA A 221 -15.14 -7.16 -0.01
CA ALA A 221 -14.41 -6.78 -1.20
C ALA A 221 -15.38 -6.15 -2.21
N HIS A 222 -15.03 -4.97 -2.71
CA HIS A 222 -15.81 -4.19 -3.66
C HIS A 222 -15.04 -4.06 -4.98
N THR A 223 -15.76 -4.11 -6.10
CA THR A 223 -15.15 -4.03 -7.43
C THR A 223 -14.84 -2.58 -7.80
N VAL A 224 -13.62 -2.36 -8.27
CA VAL A 224 -13.15 -1.16 -8.96
C VAL A 224 -12.64 -1.61 -10.33
N HIS A 225 -13.32 -1.17 -11.38
CA HIS A 225 -12.84 -1.35 -12.75
C HIS A 225 -11.65 -0.41 -12.98
N VAL A 226 -10.58 -0.94 -13.58
CA VAL A 226 -9.33 -0.23 -13.84
C VAL A 226 -9.08 -0.24 -15.34
N GLU A 227 -8.81 0.92 -15.93
CA GLU A 227 -8.39 1.07 -17.32
C GLU A 227 -7.07 1.85 -17.41
N VAL A 228 -6.09 1.31 -18.12
CA VAL A 228 -4.76 1.89 -18.33
C VAL A 228 -4.58 2.26 -19.79
N SER A 229 -4.59 3.56 -20.07
CA SER A 229 -4.32 4.12 -21.41
C SER A 229 -2.83 4.17 -21.69
N ILE A 230 -2.32 3.18 -22.44
CA ILE A 230 -0.91 3.05 -22.81
C ILE A 230 -0.68 3.62 -24.24
N PRO A 231 0.26 4.58 -24.42
CA PRO A 231 0.49 5.30 -25.68
C PRO A 231 1.50 4.65 -26.65
#